data_AF-A0A7Y3GKK1-F1
#
_entry.id   AF-A0A7Y3GKK1-F1
#
_cell.length_a   1.000
_cell.length_b   1.000
_cell.length_c   1.000
_cell.angle_alpha   90.00
_cell.angle_beta   90.00
_cell.angle_gamma   90.00
#
_symmetry.space_group_name_H-M   'P 1'
#
loop_
_entity.id
_entity.type
_entity.pdbx_description
1 polymer ?
#
loop_
_entity_poly.entity_id
_entity_poly.type
_entity_poly.pdbx_seq_one_letter_code
_entity_poly.pdbx_strand_id
1 'polypeptide(L)' 'MNTTGIHITELPQLNDPLLIAGFDGWGNALNISKGMVSFLIRHFGAQHFADLDADTFYNYDGLRPRVNIEEGVLQ' A
#
# COMPACT_ATOMS: atom_id res chain seq x y z
N MET A 1 -17.20 -0.20 -15.49
CA MET A 1 -16.23 0.31 -14.49
C MET A 1 -16.59 -0.39 -13.20
N ASN A 2 -15.79 -1.36 -12.75
CA ASN A 2 -16.04 -2.05 -11.48
C ASN A 2 -15.81 -1.02 -10.36
N THR A 3 -16.83 -0.76 -9.56
CA THR A 3 -16.94 0.39 -8.64
C THR A 3 -16.19 0.23 -7.32
N THR A 4 -15.30 -0.76 -7.20
CA THR A 4 -14.47 -0.97 -6.00
C THR A 4 -13.03 -1.07 -6.44
N GLY A 5 -12.26 0.02 -6.28
CA GLY A 5 -10.80 0.01 -6.44
C GLY A 5 -10.07 -0.82 -5.37
N ILE A 6 -10.77 -1.69 -4.64
CA ILE A 6 -10.21 -2.57 -3.62
C ILE A 6 -10.50 -4.00 -4.06
N HIS A 7 -9.44 -4.76 -4.29
CA HIS A 7 -9.50 -6.14 -4.72
C HIS A 7 -9.11 -7.05 -3.57
N ILE A 8 -10.10 -7.71 -2.95
CA ILE A 8 -9.86 -8.60 -1.82
C ILE A 8 -9.68 -10.02 -2.35
N THR A 9 -8.51 -10.62 -2.09
CA THR A 9 -8.20 -12.00 -2.48
C THR A 9 -8.84 -12.98 -1.49
N GLU A 10 -8.66 -12.75 -0.19
CA GLU A 10 -9.24 -13.54 0.89
C GLU A 10 -9.39 -12.66 2.14
N LEU A 11 -10.49 -12.80 2.89
CA LEU A 11 -10.60 -12.10 4.17
C LEU A 11 -10.01 -12.96 5.30
N PRO A 12 -9.12 -12.42 6.14
CA PRO A 12 -8.60 -13.15 7.28
C PRO A 12 -9.70 -13.38 8.32
N GLN A 13 -9.66 -14.52 9.00
CA GLN A 13 -10.52 -14.76 10.17
C GLN A 13 -9.93 -14.04 11.38
N LEU A 14 -10.61 -12.98 11.82
CA LEU A 14 -10.18 -12.14 12.94
C LEU A 14 -11.28 -12.06 13.99
N ASN A 15 -10.90 -11.92 15.25
CA ASN A 15 -11.82 -11.67 16.36
C ASN A 15 -11.52 -10.28 16.93
N ASP A 16 -12.49 -9.37 16.87
CA ASP A 16 -12.38 -7.96 17.27
C ASP A 16 -11.08 -7.25 16.81
N PRO A 17 -10.81 -7.19 15.49
CA PRO A 17 -9.55 -6.63 14.99
C PRO A 17 -9.47 -5.10 15.09
N LEU A 18 -8.24 -4.61 15.24
CA LEU A 18 -7.90 -3.19 15.07
C LEU A 18 -7.27 -2.97 13.68
N LEU A 19 -7.79 -2.01 12.93
CA LEU A 19 -7.15 -1.53 11.71
C LEU A 19 -6.12 -0.46 12.04
N ILE A 20 -4.86 -0.69 11.63
CA ILE A 20 -3.80 0.32 11.66
C ILE A 20 -3.47 0.68 10.21
N ALA A 21 -3.62 1.96 9.86
CA ALA A 21 -3.32 2.48 8.53
C ALA A 21 -2.27 3.60 8.61
N GLY A 22 -1.36 3.62 7.64
CA GLY A 22 -0.30 4.60 7.54
C GLY A 22 -0.10 4.97 6.08
N PHE A 23 -0.15 6.26 5.79
CA PHE A 23 -0.16 6.80 4.43
C PHE A 23 1.07 7.66 4.20
N ASP A 24 1.50 7.72 2.95
CA ASP A 24 2.46 8.72 2.52
C ASP A 24 1.77 10.07 2.26
N GLY A 25 2.54 11.16 2.16
CA GLY A 25 2.02 12.50 1.84
C GLY A 25 1.89 13.44 3.05
N TRP A 26 0.87 14.30 3.06
CA TRP A 26 0.82 15.49 3.94
C TRP A 26 0.89 15.15 5.44
N GLY A 27 0.26 14.05 5.86
CA GLY A 27 0.29 13.58 7.26
C GLY A 27 1.55 12.81 7.65
N ASN A 28 2.52 12.63 6.76
CA ASN A 28 3.68 11.74 6.94
C ASN A 28 4.97 12.52 7.28
N ALA A 29 4.92 13.39 8.29
CA ALA A 29 6.10 14.13 8.74
C ALA A 29 7.23 13.17 9.15
N LEU A 30 8.46 13.46 8.69
CA LEU A 30 9.65 12.63 8.91
C LEU A 30 9.44 11.14 8.53
N ASN A 31 8.53 10.85 7.59
CA ASN A 31 8.18 9.50 7.16
C ASN A 31 7.66 8.57 8.27
N ILE A 32 7.12 9.14 9.36
CA ILE A 32 6.70 8.36 10.54
C ILE A 32 5.48 7.48 10.23
N SER A 33 4.45 8.00 9.56
CA SER A 33 3.20 7.27 9.31
C SER A 33 3.44 5.99 8.48
N LYS A 34 4.03 6.14 7.29
CA LYS A 34 4.38 5.02 6.41
C LYS A 34 5.47 4.14 7.00
N GLY A 35 6.47 4.75 7.65
CA GLY A 35 7.58 4.05 8.27
C GLY A 35 7.13 3.10 9.39
N MET A 36 6.23 3.55 10.25
CA MET A 36 5.70 2.74 11.36
C MET A 36 4.88 1.54 10.87
N VAL A 37 3.98 1.74 9.91
CA VAL A 37 3.21 0.60 9.37
C VAL A 37 4.12 -0.39 8.64
N SER A 38 5.10 0.10 7.88
CA SER A 38 6.11 -0.77 7.25
C SER A 38 6.91 -1.57 8.28
N PHE A 39 7.22 -0.98 9.45
CA PHE A 39 7.87 -1.67 10.56
C PHE A 39 6.96 -2.77 11.14
N LEU A 40 5.69 -2.47 11.42
CA LEU A 40 4.74 -3.43 11.97
C LEU A 40 4.52 -4.63 11.03
N ILE A 41 4.38 -4.39 9.72
CA ILE A 41 4.24 -5.44 8.70
C ILE A 41 5.42 -6.42 8.77
N ARG A 42 6.65 -5.90 8.80
CA ARG A 42 7.86 -6.74 8.87
C ARG A 42 8.00 -7.44 10.22
N HIS A 43 7.70 -6.75 11.32
CA HIS A 43 7.90 -7.28 12.66
C HIS A 43 6.93 -8.43 12.97
N PHE A 44 5.68 -8.32 12.52
CA PHE A 44 4.64 -9.34 12.76
C PHE A 44 4.49 -10.35 11.62
N GLY A 45 5.22 -10.18 10.51
CA GLY A 45 5.09 -11.07 9.34
C GLY A 45 3.69 -11.04 8.73
N ALA A 46 3.13 -9.83 8.55
CA ALA A 46 1.76 -9.67 8.07
C ALA A 46 1.55 -10.37 6.71
N GLN A 47 0.35 -10.93 6.52
CA GLN A 47 -0.02 -11.64 5.30
C GLN A 47 -0.81 -10.72 4.36
N HIS A 48 -0.41 -10.70 3.09
CA HIS A 48 -1.10 -9.94 2.05
C HIS A 48 -2.45 -10.59 1.73
N PHE A 49 -3.53 -9.80 1.70
CA PHE A 49 -4.89 -10.31 1.52
C PHE A 49 -5.75 -9.50 0.54
N ALA A 50 -5.33 -8.27 0.21
CA ALA A 50 -6.05 -7.38 -0.69
C ALA A 50 -5.13 -6.33 -1.33
N ASP A 51 -5.48 -5.90 -2.53
CA ASP A 51 -4.81 -4.86 -3.31
C ASP A 51 -5.70 -3.61 -3.46
N LEU A 52 -5.07 -2.44 -3.59
CA LEU A 52 -5.73 -1.20 -4.01
C LEU A 52 -5.36 -0.92 -5.48
N ASP A 53 -6.38 -0.76 -6.32
CA ASP A 53 -6.22 -0.32 -7.70
C ASP A 53 -5.72 1.13 -7.73
N ALA A 54 -4.48 1.31 -8.19
CA ALA A 54 -3.85 2.61 -8.22
C ALA A 54 -4.54 3.58 -9.20
N ASP A 55 -5.14 3.08 -10.29
CA ASP A 55 -5.85 3.92 -11.28
C ASP A 55 -7.08 4.60 -10.65
N THR A 56 -7.64 3.98 -9.60
CA THR A 56 -8.79 4.52 -8.87
C THR A 56 -8.39 5.63 -7.88
N PHE A 57 -7.17 5.60 -7.33
CA PHE A 57 -6.80 6.44 -6.17
C PHE A 57 -5.64 7.41 -6.40
N TYR A 58 -4.84 7.24 -7.45
CA TYR A 58 -3.65 8.07 -7.69
C TYR A 58 -3.82 8.99 -8.90
N ASN A 59 -3.32 10.22 -8.75
CA ASN A 59 -3.07 11.11 -9.89
C ASN A 59 -1.59 10.99 -10.28
N TYR A 60 -1.31 10.36 -11.41
CA TYR A 60 0.05 10.10 -11.89
C TYR A 60 0.80 11.34 -12.38
N ASP A 61 0.11 12.46 -12.68
CA ASP A 61 0.78 13.72 -13.02
C ASP A 61 1.50 14.31 -11.80
N GLY A 62 0.89 14.17 -10.63
CA GLY A 62 1.45 14.62 -9.35
C GLY A 62 2.33 13.58 -8.66
N LEU A 63 2.01 12.29 -8.80
CA LEU A 63 2.70 11.18 -8.14
C LEU A 63 3.15 10.14 -9.17
N ARG A 64 4.33 10.37 -9.74
CA ARG A 64 4.89 9.50 -10.78
C ARG A 64 5.39 8.18 -10.20
N PRO A 65 5.00 7.02 -10.77
CA PRO A 65 5.60 5.74 -10.41
C PRO A 65 7.11 5.75 -10.66
N ARG A 66 7.86 5.05 -9.80
CA ARG A 66 9.29 4.84 -9.98
C ARG A 66 9.49 3.47 -10.62
N VAL A 67 10.36 3.41 -11.62
CA VAL A 67 10.74 2.16 -12.30
C VAL A 67 12.20 1.88 -12.04
N ASN A 68 12.56 0.59 -11.98
CA ASN A 68 13.96 0.15 -11.96
C ASN A 68 14.35 -0.33 -13.35
N ILE A 69 15.49 0.13 -13.86
CA ILE A 69 16.02 -0.29 -15.17
C ILE A 69 17.42 -0.85 -14.95
N GLU A 70 17.61 -2.12 -15.28
CA GLU A 70 18.90 -2.81 -15.17
C GLU A 70 19.23 -3.43 -16.53
N GLU A 71 20.47 -3.24 -17.00
CA GLU A 71 20.94 -3.73 -18.30
C GLU A 71 20.06 -3.32 -19.50
N GLY A 72 19.40 -2.16 -19.40
CA GLY A 72 18.49 -1.65 -20.44
C GLY A 72 17.09 -2.27 -20.43
N VAL A 73 16.76 -3.06 -19.40
CA VAL A 73 15.46 -3.73 -19.25
C VAL A 73 14.75 -3.19 -18.01
N LEU A 74 13.44 -2.93 -18.14
CA LEU A 74 12.56 -2.66 -17.00
C LEU A 74 12.45 -3.94 -16.14
N GLN A 75 12.81 -3.85 -14.86
CA GLN A 75 12.62 -4.95 -13.91
C GLN A 75 11.24 -4.91 -13.25
#